data_AF-A0A5M8SNI9-F1
#
_entry.id   AF-A0A5M8SNI9-F1
#
_cell.length_a   1.000
_cell.length_b   1.000
_cell.length_c   1.000
_cell.angle_alpha   90.00
_cell.angle_beta   90.00
_cell.angle_gamma   90.00
#
_symmetry.space_group_name_H-M   'P 1'
#
loop_
_entity.id
_entity.type
_entity.pdbx_description
1 polymer ?
#
loop_
_entity_poly.entity_id
_entity_poly.type
_entity_poly.pdbx_seq_one_letter_code
_entity_poly.pdbx_strand_id
1 'polypeptide(L)'
;MPAPRQAGSASDLRRQFRQSYYDASVLSRSLELADIVKLSHQELPAISSELGLCCANEREVAAPLQEVYKLDIVCITRAAQGSLILSGGECVSHPGAGGGT
;
A
#
# COMPACT_ATOMS: atom_id res chain seq x y z
N MET A 1 8.03 21.64 16.43
CA MET A 1 7.09 22.00 15.35
C MET A 1 7.63 21.44 14.03
N PRO A 2 7.13 20.30 13.51
CA PRO A 2 7.51 19.85 12.17
C PRO A 2 6.79 20.69 11.11
N ALA A 3 7.51 21.04 10.03
CA ALA A 3 7.02 21.89 8.95
C ALA A 3 5.93 21.21 8.10
N PRO A 4 4.99 21.98 7.50
CA PRO A 4 3.99 21.44 6.59
C PRO A 4 4.67 20.91 5.32
N ARG A 5 4.48 19.63 5.02
CA ARG A 5 4.90 19.03 3.75
C ARG A 5 4.00 19.60 2.65
N GLN A 6 4.61 20.30 1.70
CA GLN A 6 3.93 20.83 0.53
C GLN A 6 3.36 19.66 -0.28
N ALA A 7 2.08 19.73 -0.63
CA ALA A 7 1.36 18.75 -1.43
C ALA A 7 2.03 18.64 -2.81
N GLY A 8 2.91 17.65 -2.96
CA GLY A 8 3.55 17.29 -4.21
C GLY A 8 2.52 16.63 -5.13
N SER A 9 2.55 17.03 -6.40
CA SER A 9 1.77 16.46 -7.49
C SER A 9 1.70 14.93 -7.38
N ALA A 10 0.48 14.39 -7.24
CA ALA A 10 0.19 12.97 -7.08
C ALA A 10 0.94 12.14 -8.13
N SER A 11 2.05 11.54 -7.70
CA SER A 11 2.87 10.69 -8.54
C SER A 11 2.18 9.33 -8.60
N ASP A 12 1.24 9.17 -9.54
CA ASP A 12 0.58 7.90 -9.88
C ASP A 12 1.67 6.90 -10.33
N LEU A 13 2.30 6.21 -9.38
CA LEU A 13 3.24 5.12 -9.64
C LEU A 13 2.46 3.89 -10.12
N ARG A 14 1.86 4.00 -11.31
CA ARG A 14 1.15 2.92 -11.99
C ARG A 14 2.09 2.27 -13.00
N ARG A 15 3.17 1.64 -12.53
CA ARG A 15 4.02 0.76 -13.36
C ARG A 15 4.01 -0.66 -12.79
N GLN A 16 2.95 -1.35 -13.21
CA GLN A 16 2.84 -2.80 -13.43
C GLN A 16 4.14 -3.60 -13.23
N PHE A 17 4.11 -4.39 -12.15
CA PHE A 17 4.94 -5.55 -11.83
C PHE A 17 5.44 -6.29 -13.07
N ARG A 18 6.69 -6.04 -13.46
CA ARG A 18 7.48 -6.93 -14.30
C ARG A 18 8.69 -7.31 -13.47
N GLN A 19 8.51 -8.37 -12.66
CA GLN A 19 9.56 -9.09 -11.94
C GLN A 19 10.50 -8.20 -11.11
N SER A 20 10.03 -7.74 -9.95
CA SER A 20 10.91 -7.04 -9.02
C SER A 20 11.30 -8.00 -7.89
N TYR A 21 12.53 -8.51 -7.96
CA TYR A 21 13.34 -8.69 -6.77
C TYR A 21 13.43 -7.30 -6.10
N TYR A 22 12.49 -6.97 -5.22
CA TYR A 22 12.58 -5.77 -4.42
C TYR A 22 13.58 -6.06 -3.31
N ASP A 23 14.77 -5.50 -3.41
CA ASP A 23 15.60 -5.30 -2.24
C ASP A 23 14.81 -4.44 -1.25
N ALA A 24 14.64 -4.88 0.01
CA ALA A 24 13.92 -4.15 1.05
C ALA A 24 14.28 -2.65 1.10
N SER A 25 15.53 -2.31 0.78
CA SER A 25 16.04 -0.93 0.77
C SER A 25 15.39 -0.08 -0.33
N VAL A 26 15.17 -0.66 -1.52
CA VAL A 26 14.55 0.04 -2.66
C VAL A 26 13.05 0.24 -2.40
N LEU A 27 12.39 -0.77 -1.85
CA LEU A 27 10.99 -0.68 -1.46
C LEU A 27 10.79 0.38 -0.38
N SER A 28 11.56 0.30 0.72
CA SER A 28 11.49 1.26 1.83
C SER A 28 11.71 2.68 1.34
N ARG A 29 12.74 2.91 0.51
CA ARG A 29 13.03 4.25 0.01
C ARG A 29 11.96 4.78 -0.95
N SER A 30 11.32 3.91 -1.70
CA SER A 30 10.18 4.29 -2.55
C SER A 30 8.97 4.66 -1.72
N LEU A 31 8.70 3.93 -0.63
CA LEU A 31 7.62 4.21 0.31
C LEU A 31 7.86 5.52 1.08
N GLU A 32 9.09 5.81 1.48
CA GLU A 32 9.45 7.07 2.16
C GLU A 32 9.22 8.33 1.30
N LEU A 33 9.26 8.17 -0.03
CA LEU A 33 9.08 9.26 -1.00
C LEU A 33 7.66 9.34 -1.56
N ALA A 34 6.83 8.32 -1.34
CA ALA A 34 5.49 8.25 -1.92
C ALA A 34 4.46 8.87 -0.96
N ASP A 35 3.47 9.57 -1.52
CA ASP A 35 2.25 9.94 -0.79
C ASP A 35 1.19 8.83 -0.87
N ILE A 36 1.23 8.02 -1.94
CA ILE A 36 0.24 6.99 -2.24
C ILE A 36 0.97 5.70 -2.65
N VAL A 37 0.60 4.57 -2.04
CA VAL A 37 1.09 3.25 -2.45
C VAL A 37 -0.08 2.36 -2.91
N LYS A 38 0.16 1.58 -3.97
CA LYS A 38 -0.74 0.52 -4.42
C LYS A 38 -0.04 -0.82 -4.45
N LEU A 39 -0.55 -1.78 -3.69
CA LEU A 39 -0.06 -3.14 -3.54
C LEU A 39 -1.11 -4.14 -4.02
N SER A 40 -0.71 -5.35 -4.39
CA SER A 40 -1.60 -6.49 -4.54
C SER A 40 -1.59 -7.34 -3.27
N HIS A 41 -2.70 -8.03 -3.00
CA HIS A 41 -2.81 -8.99 -1.90
C HIS A 41 -1.73 -10.09 -1.95
N GLN A 42 -1.18 -10.42 -3.13
CA GLN A 42 -0.13 -11.42 -3.29
C GLN A 42 1.25 -10.89 -2.86
N GLU A 43 1.42 -9.57 -2.80
CA GLU A 43 2.69 -8.93 -2.43
C GLU A 43 2.80 -8.76 -0.91
N LEU A 44 1.68 -8.74 -0.20
CA LEU A 44 1.65 -8.53 1.25
C LEU A 44 2.53 -9.51 2.03
N PRO A 45 2.56 -10.83 1.74
CA PRO A 45 3.43 -11.75 2.49
C PRO A 45 4.91 -11.41 2.34
N ALA A 46 5.34 -10.99 1.14
CA ALA A 46 6.72 -10.60 0.90
C ALA A 46 7.06 -9.29 1.63
N ILE A 47 6.19 -8.28 1.51
CA ILE A 47 6.38 -6.98 2.16
C ILE A 47 6.37 -7.12 3.69
N SER A 48 5.44 -7.91 4.22
CA SER A 48 5.38 -8.21 5.65
C SER A 48 6.65 -8.90 6.14
N SER A 49 7.19 -9.86 5.38
CA SER A 49 8.45 -10.53 5.71
C SER A 49 9.63 -9.54 5.72
N GLU A 50 9.75 -8.70 4.68
CA GLU A 50 10.85 -7.72 4.58
C GLU A 50 10.78 -6.62 5.64
N LEU A 51 9.56 -6.25 6.05
CA LEU A 51 9.34 -5.24 7.10
C LEU A 51 9.28 -5.84 8.51
N GLY A 52 9.40 -7.15 8.66
CA GLY A 52 9.27 -7.83 9.95
C GLY A 52 7.89 -7.71 10.59
N LEU A 53 6.84 -7.55 9.78
CA LEU A 53 5.45 -7.41 10.21
C LEU A 53 4.79 -8.79 10.30
N CYS A 54 4.34 -9.18 11.50
CA CYS A 54 3.53 -10.39 11.71
C CYS A 54 2.04 -10.06 11.60
N CYS A 55 1.54 -9.85 10.38
CA CYS A 55 0.17 -9.41 10.14
C CYS A 55 -0.69 -10.51 9.51
N ALA A 56 -1.90 -10.72 10.06
CA ALA A 56 -2.83 -11.74 9.55
C ALA A 56 -3.70 -11.25 8.38
N ASN A 57 -3.92 -9.94 8.27
CA ASN A 57 -4.88 -9.35 7.33
C ASN A 57 -4.33 -8.09 6.65
N GLU A 58 -4.92 -7.72 5.51
CA GLU A 58 -4.50 -6.56 4.70
C GLU A 58 -4.53 -5.24 5.48
N ARG A 59 -5.53 -5.04 6.34
CA ARG A 59 -5.65 -3.87 7.20
C ARG A 59 -4.48 -3.77 8.19
N GLU A 60 -4.06 -4.91 8.73
CA GLU A 60 -2.98 -5.01 9.70
C GLU A 60 -1.62 -4.72 9.05
N VAL A 61 -1.51 -4.90 7.73
CA VAL A 61 -0.34 -4.47 6.94
C VAL A 61 -0.45 -3.00 6.54
N ALA A 62 -1.65 -2.55 6.13
CA ALA A 62 -1.86 -1.18 5.65
C ALA A 62 -1.65 -0.12 6.73
N ALA A 63 -2.12 -0.37 7.96
CA ALA A 63 -2.00 0.57 9.07
C ALA A 63 -0.53 0.93 9.42
N PRO A 64 0.37 -0.05 9.68
CA PRO A 64 1.77 0.26 9.96
C PRO A 64 2.48 0.87 8.75
N LEU A 65 2.13 0.47 7.51
CA LEU A 65 2.68 1.13 6.31
C LEU A 65 2.32 2.61 6.26
N GLN A 66 1.04 2.95 6.52
CA GLN A 66 0.58 4.33 6.54
C GLN A 66 1.29 5.15 7.61
N GLU A 67 1.43 4.59 8.82
CA GLU A 67 2.02 5.28 9.96
C GLU A 67 3.54 5.44 9.83
N VAL A 68 4.26 4.37 9.49
CA VAL A 68 5.73 4.36 9.40
C VAL A 68 6.23 5.25 8.27
N TYR A 69 5.60 5.13 7.09
CA TYR A 69 6.04 5.86 5.90
C TYR A 69 5.30 7.19 5.69
N LYS A 70 4.34 7.53 6.58
CA LYS A 70 3.51 8.74 6.49
C LYS A 70 2.79 8.87 5.15
N LEU A 71 2.28 7.73 4.65
CA LEU A 71 1.53 7.68 3.40
C LEU A 71 0.15 8.31 3.63
N ASP A 72 -0.35 9.03 2.63
CA ASP A 72 -1.72 9.55 2.66
C ASP A 72 -2.70 8.40 2.38
N ILE A 73 -2.39 7.57 1.39
CA ILE A 73 -3.27 6.48 0.92
C ILE A 73 -2.49 5.17 0.73
N VAL A 74 -3.03 4.08 1.29
CA VAL A 74 -2.58 2.69 1.04
C VAL A 74 -3.70 1.92 0.35
N CYS A 75 -3.47 1.50 -0.89
CA CYS A 75 -4.43 0.73 -1.68
C CYS A 75 -3.93 -0.70 -1.87
N ILE A 76 -4.72 -1.69 -1.49
CA ILE A 76 -4.45 -3.12 -1.63
C ILE A 76 -5.47 -3.71 -2.59
N THR A 77 -4.99 -4.32 -3.67
CA THR A 77 -5.84 -4.90 -4.73
C THR A 77 -5.92 -6.42 -4.57
N ARG A 78 -7.16 -6.93 -4.49
CA ARG A 78 -7.50 -8.36 -4.33
C ARG A 78 -7.93 -8.98 -5.66
N ALA A 79 -7.37 -8.50 -6.77
CA ALA A 79 -7.77 -8.88 -8.13
C ALA A 79 -9.31 -8.84 -8.31
N ALA A 80 -9.93 -9.99 -8.60
CA ALA A 80 -11.38 -10.10 -8.81
C ALA A 80 -12.22 -9.86 -7.54
N GLN A 81 -11.63 -9.91 -6.34
CA GLN A 81 -12.34 -9.69 -5.08
C GLN A 81 -12.41 -8.21 -4.66
N GLY A 82 -11.88 -7.30 -5.49
CA GLY A 82 -11.95 -5.86 -5.26
C GLY A 82 -10.68 -5.29 -4.63
N SER A 83 -10.84 -4.32 -3.74
CA SER A 83 -9.70 -3.64 -3.11
C SER A 83 -10.00 -3.13 -1.70
N LEU A 84 -8.96 -2.97 -0.90
CA LEU A 84 -8.98 -2.24 0.37
C LEU A 84 -8.20 -0.94 0.20
N ILE A 85 -8.80 0.16 0.62
CA ILE A 85 -8.19 1.49 0.58
C ILE A 85 -8.17 1.97 2.03
N LEU A 86 -6.98 2.30 2.53
CA LEU A 86 -6.78 2.97 3.81
C LEU A 86 -6.34 4.41 3.54
N SER A 87 -7.09 5.38 4.07
CA SER A 87 -6.82 6.82 3.90
C SER A 87 -7.15 7.52 5.20
N GLY A 88 -6.21 8.28 5.78
CA GLY A 88 -6.45 9.01 7.04
C GLY A 88 -6.95 8.15 8.21
N GLY A 89 -6.54 6.88 8.30
CA GLY A 89 -7.04 5.93 9.31
C GLY A 89 -8.37 5.24 8.98
N GLU A 90 -9.09 5.68 7.95
CA GLU A 90 -10.33 5.08 7.49
C GLU A 90 -10.08 3.97 6.46
N CYS A 91 -10.63 2.79 6.70
CA CYS A 91 -10.57 1.65 5.78
C CYS A 91 -11.87 1.54 4.98
N VAL A 92 -11.77 1.68 3.67
CA VAL A 92 -12.86 1.46 2.71
C VAL A 92 -12.56 0.21 1.91
N SER A 93 -13.44 -0.78 1.96
CA SER A 93 -13.35 -1.95 1.09
C SER A 93 -14.30 -1.76 -0.09
N HIS A 94 -13.74 -1.81 -1.31
CA HIS A 94 -14.53 -1.80 -2.53
C HIS A 94 -14.70 -3.24 -3.03
N PRO A 95 -15.94 -3.72 -3.23
CA PRO A 95 -16.17 -5.03 -3.79
C PRO A 95 -15.63 -5.11 -5.21
N GLY A 96 -15.13 -6.28 -5.59
CA GLY A 96 -14.75 -6.52 -6.99
C GLY A 96 -15.99 -6.59 -7.87
N ALA A 97 -15.84 -6.31 -9.16
CA ALA A 97 -16.91 -6.42 -10.15
C ALA A 97 -17.39 -7.87 -10.40
N GLY A 98 -16.97 -8.83 -9.58
CA GLY A 98 -17.49 -10.21 -9.56
C GLY A 98 -18.88 -10.29 -8.93
N GLY A 99 -19.83 -9.53 -9.47
CA GLY A 99 -21.24 -9.70 -9.20
C GLY A 99 -21.89 -10.40 -10.40
N GLY A 100 -22.26 -11.68 -10.23
CA GLY A 100 -23.24 -12.34 -11.10
C GLY A 100 -22.83 -13.72 -11.61
N THR A 101 -23.16 -14.75 -10.83
CA THR A 101 -24.09 -15.80 -11.28
C THR A 101 -25.06 -16.09 -10.16
#